data_AF-L8TN06-F1
#
_entry.id   AF-L8TN06-F1
#
_cell.length_a   1.000
_cell.length_b   1.000
_cell.length_c   1.000
_cell.angle_alpha   90.00
_cell.angle_beta   90.00
_cell.angle_gamma   90.00
#
_symmetry.space_group_name_H-M   'P 1'
#
loop_
_entity.id
_entity.type
_entity.pdbx_description
1 polymer ?
#
loop_
_entity_poly.entity_id
_entity_poly.type
_entity_poly.pdbx_seq_one_letter_code
_entity_poly.pdbx_strand_id
1 'polypeptide(L)'
;MLTYVLASSLLPAAAALTAVHWGMSAQGGAAGHERGGRLPAAVLAPALRSLVFALLILLTLLMQAAAAGLPGALAATSAGLAAVEGAIFAGMGVAVAALVRRRFLRLLLGWSLAVFIVAGTVAAASFLVPAVRAEEPVTVALNVVRAADGTPVAYDCSSIALGTVELYRTERVTWLATASPTVVFVALAGESGAGADLLGWLSAALQQAADGTAVPCINGEPRSLDSPRLPLPALGLLLQTGVAAALLATAAAAARRRNPIQGA
;
A
#
# COMPACT_ATOMS: atom_id res chain seq x y z
N MET A 1 9.71 -22.71 1.64
CA MET A 1 9.94 -21.33 2.13
C MET A 1 9.61 -20.28 1.07
N LEU A 2 10.28 -20.26 -0.10
CA LEU A 2 10.02 -19.27 -1.16
C LEU A 2 8.55 -19.23 -1.63
N THR A 3 7.93 -20.41 -1.81
CA THR A 3 6.52 -20.53 -2.21
C THR A 3 5.55 -19.90 -1.21
N TYR A 4 5.79 -20.11 0.09
CA TYR A 4 4.98 -19.54 1.17
C TYR A 4 5.10 -18.00 1.20
N VAL A 5 6.32 -17.48 1.04
CA VAL A 5 6.58 -16.03 1.02
C VAL A 5 5.94 -15.37 -0.21
N LEU A 6 6.13 -15.95 -1.40
CA LEU A 6 5.52 -15.47 -2.64
C LEU A 6 4.00 -15.50 -2.55
N ALA A 7 3.42 -16.62 -2.11
CA ALA A 7 1.96 -16.73 -1.94
C ALA A 7 1.43 -15.66 -0.97
N SER A 8 2.08 -15.47 0.17
CA SER A 8 1.69 -14.46 1.17
C SER A 8 1.71 -13.04 0.61
N SER A 9 2.59 -12.73 -0.33
CA SER A 9 2.70 -11.41 -0.98
C SER A 9 1.73 -11.19 -2.16
N LEU A 10 1.37 -12.26 -2.88
CA LEU A 10 0.51 -12.19 -4.08
C LEU A 10 -0.97 -12.32 -3.74
N LEU A 11 -1.32 -13.06 -2.69
CA LEU A 11 -2.71 -13.29 -2.29
C LEU A 11 -3.45 -11.99 -1.91
N PRO A 12 -2.85 -11.01 -1.20
CA PRO A 12 -3.49 -9.71 -0.96
C PRO A 12 -3.76 -8.93 -2.25
N ALA A 13 -2.84 -8.95 -3.21
CA ALA A 13 -3.04 -8.32 -4.52
C ALA A 13 -4.19 -8.99 -5.30
N ALA A 14 -4.27 -10.32 -5.27
CA ALA A 14 -5.39 -11.06 -5.86
C ALA A 14 -6.72 -10.74 -5.16
N ALA A 15 -6.71 -10.61 -3.83
CA ALA A 15 -7.87 -10.20 -3.04
C ALA A 15 -8.35 -8.80 -3.44
N ALA A 16 -7.43 -7.84 -3.58
CA ALA A 16 -7.74 -6.49 -4.03
C ALA A 16 -8.41 -6.47 -5.42
N LEU A 17 -7.84 -7.20 -6.40
CA LEU A 17 -8.40 -7.27 -7.76
C LEU A 17 -9.79 -7.91 -7.79
N THR A 18 -9.99 -9.01 -7.07
CA THR A 18 -11.29 -9.69 -6.97
C THR A 18 -12.33 -8.82 -6.25
N ALA A 19 -11.91 -8.08 -5.22
CA ALA A 19 -12.76 -7.13 -4.51
C ALA A 19 -13.25 -5.98 -5.41
N VAL A 20 -12.39 -5.38 -6.25
CA VAL A 20 -12.83 -4.37 -7.24
C VAL A 20 -13.86 -4.99 -8.19
N HIS A 21 -13.59 -6.20 -8.70
CA HIS A 21 -14.50 -6.91 -9.59
C HIS A 21 -15.87 -7.13 -8.94
N TRP A 22 -15.91 -7.61 -7.70
CA TRP A 22 -17.15 -7.78 -6.95
C TRP A 22 -17.87 -6.46 -6.70
N GLY A 23 -17.14 -5.41 -6.31
CA GLY A 23 -17.68 -4.06 -6.13
C GLY A 23 -18.35 -3.51 -7.39
N MET A 24 -17.71 -3.71 -8.55
CA MET A 24 -18.28 -3.30 -9.83
C MET A 24 -19.56 -4.08 -10.21
N SER A 25 -19.66 -5.34 -9.78
CA SER A 25 -20.80 -6.21 -10.07
C SER A 25 -22.01 -5.95 -9.15
N ALA A 26 -21.79 -5.46 -7.92
CA ALA A 26 -22.82 -5.28 -6.91
C ALA A 26 -23.93 -4.28 -7.32
N GLN A 27 -23.57 -3.24 -8.08
CA GLN A 27 -24.53 -2.24 -8.60
C GLN A 27 -25.43 -2.79 -9.72
N GLY A 28 -25.01 -3.83 -10.44
CA GLY A 28 -25.77 -4.42 -11.54
C GLY A 28 -27.05 -5.14 -11.06
N GLY A 29 -27.03 -5.72 -9.86
CA GLY A 29 -28.19 -6.38 -9.25
C GLY A 29 -29.15 -5.43 -8.53
N ALA A 30 -28.67 -4.28 -8.06
CA ALA A 30 -29.48 -3.28 -7.35
C ALA A 30 -30.36 -2.42 -8.28
N ALA A 31 -30.14 -2.48 -9.60
CA ALA A 31 -30.91 -1.73 -10.58
C ALA A 31 -32.38 -2.21 -10.73
N GLY A 32 -32.74 -3.37 -10.16
CA GLY A 32 -34.10 -3.92 -10.16
C GLY A 32 -34.94 -3.65 -8.90
N HIS A 33 -34.36 -3.07 -7.83
CA HIS A 33 -35.09 -2.80 -6.59
C HIS A 33 -34.62 -1.48 -5.95
N GLU A 34 -35.39 -0.43 -6.24
CA GLU A 34 -35.40 0.90 -5.61
C GLU A 34 -34.12 1.75 -5.72
N ARG A 35 -34.20 2.74 -6.62
CA ARG A 35 -33.19 3.77 -6.90
C ARG A 35 -33.18 4.85 -5.80
N GLY A 36 -32.55 4.57 -4.67
CA GLY A 36 -32.24 5.62 -3.71
C GLY A 36 -31.82 5.07 -2.35
N GLY A 37 -30.51 5.08 -2.05
CA GLY A 37 -30.03 4.87 -0.68
C GLY A 37 -29.06 3.71 -0.45
N ARG A 38 -28.72 2.88 -1.44
CA ARG A 38 -28.00 1.60 -1.20
C ARG A 38 -26.48 1.61 -1.44
N LEU A 39 -25.80 2.77 -1.50
CA LEU A 39 -24.33 2.80 -1.56
C LEU A 39 -23.65 2.03 -0.41
N PRO A 40 -24.01 2.22 0.88
CA PRO A 40 -23.40 1.45 1.96
C PRO A 40 -23.68 -0.06 1.86
N ALA A 41 -24.91 -0.45 1.50
CA ALA A 41 -25.26 -1.86 1.30
C ALA A 41 -24.50 -2.49 0.12
N ALA A 42 -24.26 -1.73 -0.96
CA ALA A 42 -23.50 -2.16 -2.11
C ALA A 42 -22.01 -2.32 -1.82
N VAL A 43 -21.46 -1.63 -0.80
CA VAL A 43 -20.08 -1.81 -0.30
C VAL A 43 -19.99 -2.97 0.68
N LEU A 44 -21.00 -3.17 1.54
CA LEU A 44 -20.98 -4.21 2.57
C LEU A 44 -20.93 -5.63 1.98
N ALA A 45 -21.74 -5.92 0.95
CA ALA A 45 -21.76 -7.24 0.32
C ALA A 45 -20.40 -7.69 -0.25
N PRO A 46 -19.70 -6.90 -1.09
CA PRO A 46 -18.36 -7.26 -1.55
C PRO A 46 -17.30 -7.22 -0.44
N ALA A 47 -17.45 -6.38 0.59
CA ALA A 47 -16.55 -6.40 1.76
C ALA A 47 -16.66 -7.74 2.53
N LEU A 48 -17.88 -8.25 2.74
CA LEU A 48 -18.09 -9.57 3.36
C LEU A 48 -17.51 -10.71 2.51
N ARG A 49 -17.64 -10.64 1.18
CA ARG A 49 -16.99 -11.61 0.28
C ARG A 49 -15.46 -11.57 0.40
N SER A 50 -14.90 -10.38 0.54
CA SER A 50 -13.46 -10.24 0.77
C SER A 50 -13.01 -10.80 2.11
N LEU A 51 -13.85 -10.71 3.16
CA LEU A 51 -13.57 -11.34 4.45
C LEU A 51 -13.56 -12.87 4.35
N VAL A 52 -14.49 -13.46 3.57
CA VAL A 52 -14.45 -14.90 3.26
C VAL A 52 -13.17 -15.26 2.51
N PHE A 53 -12.76 -14.46 1.53
CA PHE A 53 -11.51 -14.69 0.80
C PHE A 53 -10.28 -14.57 1.71
N ALA A 54 -10.25 -13.60 2.62
CA ALA A 54 -9.20 -13.45 3.63
C ALA A 54 -9.12 -14.66 4.57
N LEU A 55 -10.27 -15.24 4.97
CA LEU A 55 -10.30 -16.48 5.74
C LEU A 55 -9.71 -17.66 4.96
N LEU A 56 -10.02 -17.77 3.66
CA LEU A 56 -9.44 -18.79 2.79
C LEU A 56 -7.92 -18.62 2.64
N ILE A 57 -7.44 -17.39 2.50
CA ILE A 57 -6.01 -17.05 2.50
C ILE A 57 -5.36 -17.51 3.82
N LEU A 58 -5.96 -17.17 4.96
CA LEU A 58 -5.46 -17.54 6.28
C LEU A 58 -5.32 -19.07 6.41
N LEU A 59 -6.40 -19.81 6.12
CA LEU A 59 -6.40 -21.27 6.23
C LEU A 59 -5.36 -21.91 5.31
N THR A 60 -5.28 -21.44 4.06
CA THR A 60 -4.33 -21.96 3.07
C THR A 60 -2.88 -21.71 3.51
N LEU A 61 -2.57 -20.50 3.97
CA LEU A 61 -1.24 -20.13 4.42
C LEU A 61 -0.86 -20.79 5.74
N LEU A 62 -1.81 -21.01 6.67
CA LEU A 62 -1.55 -21.77 7.89
C LEU A 62 -1.24 -23.23 7.59
N MET A 63 -1.93 -23.86 6.63
CA MET A 63 -1.59 -25.23 6.19
C MET A 63 -0.17 -25.28 5.59
N GLN A 64 0.21 -24.30 4.78
CA GLN A 64 1.56 -24.21 4.23
C GLN A 64 2.63 -23.98 5.31
N ALA A 65 2.34 -23.10 6.29
CA ALA A 65 3.23 -22.83 7.41
C ALA A 65 3.44 -24.09 8.26
N ALA A 66 2.35 -24.79 8.60
CA ALA A 66 2.40 -26.05 9.34
C ALA A 66 3.19 -27.14 8.59
N ALA A 67 2.95 -27.30 7.28
CA ALA A 67 3.68 -28.26 6.46
C ALA A 67 5.18 -27.94 6.34
N ALA A 68 5.56 -26.66 6.44
CA ALA A 68 6.93 -26.20 6.33
C ALA A 68 7.64 -25.99 7.68
N GLY A 69 6.95 -26.21 8.81
CA GLY A 69 7.49 -25.90 10.15
C GLY A 69 7.76 -24.41 10.37
N LEU A 70 7.03 -23.53 9.68
CA LEU A 70 7.21 -22.08 9.72
C LEU A 70 6.17 -21.41 10.63
N PRO A 71 6.48 -20.21 11.18
CA PRO A 71 5.54 -19.45 11.99
C PRO A 71 4.35 -18.94 11.16
N GLY A 72 3.15 -18.97 11.77
CA GLY A 72 1.91 -18.52 11.14
C GLY A 72 1.69 -17.00 11.08
N ALA A 73 2.64 -16.19 11.56
CA ALA A 73 2.52 -14.74 11.62
C ALA A 73 2.31 -14.11 10.22
N LEU A 74 3.07 -14.56 9.21
CA LEU A 74 2.90 -14.10 7.82
C LEU A 74 1.51 -14.42 7.26
N ALA A 75 0.93 -15.57 7.64
CA ALA A 75 -0.44 -15.92 7.25
C ALA A 75 -1.46 -14.95 7.84
N ALA A 76 -1.31 -14.60 9.12
CA ALA A 76 -2.16 -13.63 9.80
C ALA A 76 -2.04 -12.22 9.19
N THR A 77 -0.81 -11.75 8.93
CA THR A 77 -0.56 -10.45 8.30
C THR A 77 -1.15 -10.39 6.88
N SER A 78 -0.93 -11.43 6.07
CA SER A 78 -1.47 -11.50 4.70
C SER A 78 -3.00 -11.49 4.70
N ALA A 79 -3.63 -12.30 5.57
CA ALA A 79 -5.07 -12.38 5.68
C ALA A 79 -5.69 -11.07 6.23
N GLY A 80 -5.08 -10.48 7.25
CA GLY A 80 -5.52 -9.21 7.82
C GLY A 80 -5.48 -8.09 6.78
N LEU A 81 -4.40 -8.01 6.01
CA LEU A 81 -4.28 -7.05 4.92
C LEU A 81 -5.32 -7.29 3.83
N ALA A 82 -5.50 -8.56 3.40
CA ALA A 82 -6.52 -8.92 2.40
C ALA A 82 -7.95 -8.56 2.85
N ALA A 83 -8.25 -8.61 4.15
CA ALA A 83 -9.54 -8.17 4.68
C ALA A 83 -9.69 -6.64 4.59
N VAL A 84 -8.68 -5.89 5.02
CA VAL A 84 -8.69 -4.41 5.02
C VAL A 84 -8.71 -3.86 3.59
N GLU A 85 -7.73 -4.23 2.78
CA GLU A 85 -7.62 -3.75 1.39
C GLU A 85 -8.77 -4.27 0.55
N GLY A 86 -9.23 -5.48 0.82
CA GLY A 86 -10.45 -6.03 0.25
C GLY A 86 -11.65 -5.10 0.38
N ALA A 87 -11.91 -4.57 1.57
CA ALA A 87 -12.99 -3.62 1.79
C ALA A 87 -12.77 -2.30 1.04
N ILE A 88 -11.54 -1.78 1.06
CA ILE A 88 -11.17 -0.53 0.37
C ILE A 88 -11.38 -0.65 -1.14
N PHE A 89 -10.82 -1.69 -1.77
CA PHE A 89 -10.89 -1.93 -3.21
C PHE A 89 -12.31 -2.30 -3.65
N ALA A 90 -13.07 -3.03 -2.83
CA ALA A 90 -14.51 -3.21 -3.06
C ALA A 90 -15.24 -1.86 -3.13
N GLY A 91 -14.94 -0.94 -2.20
CA GLY A 91 -15.46 0.42 -2.21
C GLY A 91 -15.13 1.18 -3.50
N MET A 92 -13.88 1.10 -3.97
CA MET A 92 -13.47 1.68 -5.26
C MET A 92 -14.28 1.09 -6.43
N GLY A 93 -14.46 -0.23 -6.48
CA GLY A 93 -15.26 -0.90 -7.51
C GLY A 93 -16.73 -0.44 -7.52
N VAL A 94 -17.34 -0.30 -6.34
CA VAL A 94 -18.70 0.22 -6.18
C VAL A 94 -18.79 1.67 -6.67
N ALA A 95 -17.82 2.51 -6.31
CA ALA A 95 -17.78 3.91 -6.72
C ALA A 95 -17.66 4.06 -8.25
N VAL A 96 -16.74 3.32 -8.88
CA VAL A 96 -16.59 3.30 -10.35
C VAL A 96 -17.90 2.87 -11.01
N ALA A 97 -18.58 1.85 -10.47
CA ALA A 97 -19.86 1.39 -11.00
C ALA A 97 -21.00 2.42 -10.86
N ALA A 98 -21.00 3.22 -9.80
CA ALA A 98 -21.97 4.29 -9.60
C ALA A 98 -21.75 5.49 -10.54
N LEU A 99 -20.47 5.79 -10.82
CA LEU A 99 -20.06 6.91 -11.67
C LEU A 99 -20.26 6.60 -13.16
N VAL A 100 -19.96 5.37 -13.60
CA VAL A 100 -19.90 5.00 -15.02
C VAL A 100 -21.07 4.11 -15.44
N ARG A 101 -21.97 4.63 -16.28
CA ARG A 101 -23.15 3.90 -16.78
C ARG A 101 -22.81 2.84 -17.83
N ARG A 102 -21.84 3.11 -18.72
CA ARG A 102 -21.49 2.20 -19.82
C ARG A 102 -20.70 1.01 -19.28
N ARG A 103 -21.21 -0.21 -19.48
CA ARG A 103 -20.59 -1.46 -18.97
C ARG A 103 -19.12 -1.59 -19.37
N PHE A 104 -18.80 -1.34 -20.65
CA PHE A 104 -17.43 -1.43 -21.15
C PHE A 104 -16.50 -0.43 -20.45
N LEU A 105 -16.88 0.85 -20.38
CA LEU A 105 -16.07 1.87 -19.70
C LEU A 105 -15.92 1.60 -18.20
N ARG A 106 -16.96 1.07 -17.54
CA ARG A 106 -16.89 0.68 -16.13
C ARG A 106 -15.82 -0.40 -15.92
N LEU A 107 -15.84 -1.44 -16.74
CA LEU A 107 -14.85 -2.52 -16.66
C LEU A 107 -13.44 -1.98 -16.95
N LEU A 108 -13.29 -1.16 -18.00
CA LEU A 108 -12.02 -0.57 -18.35
C LEU A 108 -11.46 0.29 -17.20
N LEU A 109 -12.23 1.26 -16.68
CA LEU A 109 -11.79 2.17 -15.62
C LEU A 109 -11.53 1.43 -14.30
N GLY A 110 -12.38 0.47 -13.93
CA GLY A 110 -12.23 -0.27 -12.69
C GLY A 110 -11.00 -1.17 -12.71
N TRP A 111 -10.78 -1.91 -13.80
CA TRP A 111 -9.57 -2.72 -13.95
C TRP A 111 -8.32 -1.87 -14.12
N SER A 112 -8.36 -0.77 -14.89
CA SER A 112 -7.21 0.11 -15.04
C SER A 112 -6.80 0.72 -13.70
N LEU A 113 -7.77 1.16 -12.89
CA LEU A 113 -7.51 1.66 -11.54
C LEU A 113 -6.90 0.58 -10.66
N ALA A 114 -7.48 -0.61 -10.64
CA ALA A 114 -7.01 -1.71 -9.80
C ALA A 114 -5.59 -2.16 -10.17
N VAL A 115 -5.33 -2.38 -11.46
CA VAL A 115 -4.00 -2.76 -11.99
C VAL A 115 -2.98 -1.66 -11.74
N PHE A 116 -3.39 -0.39 -11.94
CA PHE A 116 -2.52 0.75 -11.66
C PHE A 116 -2.13 0.79 -10.17
N ILE A 117 -3.07 0.65 -9.25
CA ILE A 117 -2.76 0.68 -7.81
C ILE A 117 -1.91 -0.54 -7.40
N VAL A 118 -2.23 -1.74 -7.91
CA VAL A 118 -1.54 -2.98 -7.54
C VAL A 118 -0.10 -3.04 -8.05
N ALA A 119 0.14 -2.68 -9.32
CA ALA A 119 1.45 -2.82 -9.95
C ALA A 119 1.96 -1.53 -10.60
N GLY A 120 1.06 -0.72 -11.17
CA GLY A 120 1.42 0.51 -11.87
C GLY A 120 2.09 1.56 -10.97
N THR A 121 1.72 1.62 -9.69
CA THR A 121 2.30 2.54 -8.69
C THR A 121 3.74 2.19 -8.37
N VAL A 122 4.05 0.90 -8.24
CA VAL A 122 5.42 0.40 -8.09
C VAL A 122 6.23 0.71 -9.34
N ALA A 123 5.71 0.40 -10.52
CA ALA A 123 6.38 0.70 -11.78
C ALA A 123 6.62 2.21 -11.96
N ALA A 124 5.62 3.04 -11.67
CA ALA A 124 5.74 4.49 -11.74
C ALA A 124 6.79 5.02 -10.76
N ALA A 125 6.84 4.50 -9.53
CA ALA A 125 7.89 4.86 -8.57
C ALA A 125 9.28 4.51 -9.12
N SER A 126 9.44 3.31 -9.72
CA SER A 126 10.70 2.89 -10.34
C SER A 126 11.10 3.78 -11.52
N PHE A 127 10.17 4.15 -12.39
CA PHE A 127 10.43 5.05 -13.53
C PHE A 127 10.75 6.50 -13.09
N LEU A 128 10.29 6.91 -11.91
CA LEU A 128 10.57 8.24 -11.36
C LEU A 128 11.89 8.30 -10.58
N VAL A 129 12.57 7.18 -10.31
CA VAL A 129 13.88 7.17 -9.61
C VAL A 129 14.91 8.09 -10.27
N PRO A 130 15.11 8.08 -11.61
CA PRO A 130 16.06 8.99 -12.24
C PRO A 130 15.69 10.47 -12.09
N ALA A 131 14.41 10.80 -11.96
CA ALA A 131 13.93 12.17 -11.81
C ALA A 131 14.19 12.75 -10.41
N VAL A 132 14.48 11.91 -9.42
CA VAL A 132 14.85 12.34 -8.05
C VAL A 132 16.35 12.30 -7.81
N ARG A 133 17.15 12.19 -8.87
CA ARG A 133 18.61 12.34 -8.81
C ARG A 133 18.96 13.78 -8.42
N ALA A 134 19.82 13.92 -7.43
CA ALA A 134 20.38 15.19 -6.98
C ALA A 134 21.88 15.01 -6.72
N GLU A 135 22.67 16.02 -7.03
CA GLU A 135 24.06 16.11 -6.59
C GLU A 135 24.09 16.99 -5.34
N GLU A 136 24.50 16.42 -4.21
CA GLU A 136 24.55 17.15 -2.96
C GLU A 136 25.93 17.04 -2.30
N PRO A 137 26.40 18.10 -1.63
CA PRO A 137 27.65 18.06 -0.90
C PRO A 137 27.50 17.20 0.35
N VAL A 138 28.41 16.25 0.49
CA VAL A 138 28.49 15.39 1.68
C VAL A 138 29.61 15.83 2.59
N THR A 139 29.35 15.69 3.88
CA THR A 139 30.32 16.02 4.94
C THR A 139 30.64 14.76 5.75
N VAL A 140 31.78 14.76 6.44
CA VAL A 140 32.20 13.63 7.28
C VAL A 140 31.22 13.49 8.45
N ALA A 141 30.73 12.28 8.69
CA ALA A 141 30.07 11.93 9.96
C ALA A 141 31.13 11.73 11.05
N LEU A 142 31.07 12.56 12.09
CA LEU A 142 31.94 12.57 13.26
C LEU A 142 31.19 11.93 14.45
N ASN A 143 31.94 11.49 15.47
CA ASN A 143 31.38 10.98 16.73
C ASN A 143 30.30 9.89 16.55
N VAL A 144 30.52 8.97 15.61
CA VAL A 144 29.53 7.93 15.27
C VAL A 144 29.36 6.96 16.46
N VAL A 145 28.21 7.07 17.13
CA VAL A 145 27.74 6.08 18.09
C VAL A 145 27.09 4.94 17.31
N ARG A 146 27.48 3.71 17.60
CA ARG A 146 26.94 2.51 16.95
C ARG A 146 26.16 1.65 17.93
N ALA A 147 25.07 1.04 17.48
CA ALA A 147 24.39 0.01 18.25
C ALA A 147 25.21 -1.29 18.30
N ALA A 148 24.72 -2.28 19.05
CA ALA A 148 25.38 -3.58 19.20
C ALA A 148 25.54 -4.36 17.88
N ASP A 149 24.73 -4.05 16.87
CA ASP A 149 24.80 -4.62 15.52
C ASP A 149 25.69 -3.83 14.56
N GLY A 150 26.36 -2.77 15.04
CA GLY A 150 27.25 -1.91 14.26
C GLY A 150 26.55 -0.80 13.47
N THR A 151 25.21 -0.71 13.52
CA THR A 151 24.45 0.35 12.86
C THR A 151 24.72 1.71 13.52
N PRO A 152 24.95 2.79 12.75
CA PRO A 152 25.12 4.12 13.32
C PRO A 152 23.79 4.63 13.88
N VAL A 153 23.75 4.92 15.18
CA VAL A 153 22.56 5.41 15.91
C VAL A 153 22.60 6.90 16.22
N ALA A 154 23.79 7.47 16.34
CA ALA A 154 23.98 8.91 16.48
C ALA A 154 25.31 9.31 15.85
N TYR A 155 25.37 10.52 15.29
CA TYR A 155 26.57 11.07 14.67
C TYR A 155 26.41 12.58 14.52
N ASP A 156 27.53 13.30 14.59
CA ASP A 156 27.61 14.72 14.26
C ASP A 156 28.06 14.86 12.80
N CYS A 157 27.69 15.96 12.15
CA CYS A 157 28.16 16.23 10.79
C CYS A 157 29.20 17.35 10.81
N SER A 158 30.35 17.11 10.16
CA SER A 158 31.36 18.15 9.98
C SER A 158 30.84 19.27 9.07
N SER A 159 31.38 20.47 9.23
CA SER A 159 31.14 21.62 8.33
C SER A 159 32.00 21.59 7.06
N ILE A 160 32.91 20.62 6.96
CA ILE A 160 33.86 20.50 5.84
C ILE A 160 33.25 19.59 4.78
N ALA A 161 33.01 20.15 3.60
CA ALA A 161 32.58 19.38 2.43
C ALA A 161 33.71 18.48 1.94
N LEU A 162 33.46 17.17 1.86
CA LEU A 162 34.39 16.19 1.31
C LEU A 162 34.29 16.08 -0.23
N GLY A 163 33.18 16.54 -0.80
CA GLY A 163 32.87 16.44 -2.23
C GLY A 163 31.37 16.42 -2.47
N THR A 164 30.98 16.31 -3.74
CA THR A 164 29.60 16.04 -4.14
C THR A 164 29.43 14.56 -4.40
N VAL A 165 28.30 13.99 -3.98
CA VAL A 165 27.90 12.63 -4.37
C VAL A 165 26.54 12.67 -5.04
N GLU A 166 26.35 11.77 -5.98
CA GLU A 166 25.06 11.53 -6.59
C GLU A 166 24.17 10.79 -5.60
N LEU A 167 23.05 11.42 -5.25
CA LEU A 167 22.05 10.90 -4.34
C LEU A 167 20.71 10.78 -5.05
N TYR A 168 19.99 9.71 -4.76
CA TYR A 168 18.61 9.53 -5.18
C TYR A 168 17.70 9.90 -4.01
N ARG A 169 16.93 10.97 -4.16
CA ARG A 169 15.97 11.46 -3.16
C ARG A 169 14.69 10.64 -3.21
N THR A 170 14.83 9.33 -2.98
CA THR A 170 13.74 8.34 -3.09
C THR A 170 12.59 8.68 -2.15
N GLU A 171 12.81 9.42 -1.06
CA GLU A 171 11.74 9.89 -0.17
C GLU A 171 10.63 10.66 -0.90
N ARG A 172 10.94 11.26 -2.05
CA ARG A 172 10.00 12.02 -2.88
C ARG A 172 9.08 11.15 -3.72
N VAL A 173 9.41 9.87 -3.93
CA VAL A 173 8.69 8.96 -4.84
C VAL A 173 8.25 7.66 -4.18
N THR A 174 8.85 7.26 -3.05
CA THR A 174 8.53 6.00 -2.36
C THR A 174 7.07 5.94 -1.89
N TRP A 175 6.46 7.08 -1.55
CA TRP A 175 5.03 7.16 -1.20
C TRP A 175 4.10 6.67 -2.32
N LEU A 176 4.56 6.67 -3.58
CA LEU A 176 3.76 6.17 -4.69
C LEU A 176 3.68 4.63 -4.64
N ALA A 177 4.81 3.97 -4.39
CA ALA A 177 4.88 2.51 -4.32
C ALA A 177 4.06 1.92 -3.16
N THR A 178 3.89 2.67 -2.06
CA THR A 178 3.10 2.22 -0.90
C THR A 178 1.61 2.09 -1.18
N ALA A 179 1.12 2.64 -2.29
CA ALA A 179 -0.23 2.40 -2.76
C ALA A 179 -0.47 0.91 -3.10
N SER A 180 0.57 0.13 -3.36
CA SER A 180 0.45 -1.28 -3.72
C SER A 180 0.23 -2.18 -2.50
N PRO A 181 -0.81 -3.04 -2.52
CA PRO A 181 -1.02 -4.13 -1.56
C PRO A 181 0.21 -4.96 -1.22
N THR A 182 1.00 -5.29 -2.24
CA THR A 182 2.19 -6.12 -2.06
C THR A 182 3.27 -5.37 -1.29
N VAL A 183 3.42 -4.07 -1.52
CA VAL A 183 4.40 -3.23 -0.80
C VAL A 183 3.97 -3.05 0.65
N VAL A 184 2.67 -2.81 0.92
CA VAL A 184 2.14 -2.73 2.29
C VAL A 184 2.33 -4.05 3.03
N PHE A 185 2.07 -5.18 2.36
CA PHE A 185 2.33 -6.51 2.94
C PHE A 185 3.80 -6.68 3.32
N VAL A 186 4.73 -6.39 2.41
CA VAL A 186 6.17 -6.52 2.67
C VAL A 186 6.59 -5.66 3.86
N ALA A 187 6.11 -4.42 3.92
CA ALA A 187 6.42 -3.51 5.01
C ALA A 187 5.95 -4.05 6.38
N LEU A 188 4.71 -4.52 6.46
CA LEU A 188 4.13 -5.11 7.68
C LEU A 188 4.75 -6.47 8.05
N ALA A 189 5.05 -7.29 7.05
CA ALA A 189 5.62 -8.62 7.26
C ALA A 189 7.03 -8.54 7.84
N GLY A 190 7.83 -7.53 7.46
CA GLY A 190 9.16 -7.30 8.01
C GLY A 190 9.16 -6.97 9.50
N GLU A 191 8.09 -6.34 10.03
CA GLU A 191 7.95 -6.01 11.45
C GLU A 191 7.55 -7.21 12.31
N SER A 192 6.93 -8.23 11.72
CA SER A 192 6.34 -9.37 12.45
C SER A 192 7.35 -10.39 13.00
N GLY A 193 8.66 -10.13 12.88
CA GLY A 193 9.74 -10.92 13.48
C GLY A 193 9.88 -12.38 13.00
N ALA A 194 9.01 -12.84 12.09
CA ALA A 194 8.80 -14.26 11.82
C ALA A 194 8.62 -14.51 10.32
N GLY A 195 9.71 -14.35 9.56
CA GLY A 195 9.74 -14.50 8.09
C GLY A 195 11.11 -14.26 7.46
N ALA A 196 12.18 -14.48 8.24
CA ALA A 196 13.61 -14.68 7.98
C ALA A 196 14.28 -13.87 6.85
N ASP A 197 15.09 -12.90 7.27
CA ASP A 197 16.04 -12.03 6.55
C ASP A 197 15.53 -11.27 5.33
N LEU A 198 14.94 -11.92 4.32
CA LEU A 198 14.63 -11.24 3.06
C LEU A 198 13.52 -10.20 3.19
N LEU A 199 12.39 -10.55 3.83
CA LEU A 199 11.28 -9.59 4.02
C LEU A 199 11.63 -8.51 5.05
N GLY A 200 12.41 -8.87 6.07
CA GLY A 200 12.92 -7.91 7.05
C GLY A 200 13.86 -6.90 6.40
N TRP A 201 14.83 -7.39 5.61
CA TRP A 201 15.75 -6.56 4.83
C TRP A 201 15.00 -5.69 3.82
N LEU A 202 14.02 -6.26 3.09
CA LEU A 202 13.26 -5.51 2.10
C LEU A 202 12.38 -4.43 2.74
N SER A 203 11.73 -4.73 3.88
CA SER A 203 10.99 -3.75 4.67
C SER A 203 11.91 -2.63 5.17
N ALA A 204 13.06 -2.97 5.73
CA ALA A 204 14.06 -1.99 6.19
C ALA A 204 14.59 -1.14 5.03
N ALA A 205 14.87 -1.73 3.87
CA ALA A 205 15.33 -1.02 2.68
C ALA A 205 14.25 -0.08 2.12
N LEU A 206 12.98 -0.52 2.10
CA LEU A 206 11.85 0.32 1.70
C LEU A 206 11.70 1.50 2.67
N GLN A 207 11.76 1.25 3.97
CA GLN A 207 11.68 2.29 5.00
C GLN A 207 12.84 3.27 4.87
N GLN A 208 14.07 2.79 4.70
CA GLN A 208 15.25 3.62 4.47
C GLN A 208 15.13 4.47 3.19
N ALA A 209 14.55 3.91 2.13
CA ALA A 209 14.29 4.61 0.88
C ALA A 209 13.18 5.66 1.02
N ALA A 210 12.16 5.42 1.85
CA ALA A 210 11.16 6.41 2.20
C ALA A 210 11.72 7.53 3.09
N ASP A 211 12.70 7.16 3.90
CA ASP A 211 13.30 8.02 4.90
C ASP A 211 14.43 8.91 4.33
N GLY A 212 14.96 8.54 3.17
CA GLY A 212 16.07 9.26 2.54
C GLY A 212 17.33 9.25 3.41
N THR A 213 17.51 8.19 4.21
CA THR A 213 18.62 8.02 5.18
C THR A 213 19.73 7.13 4.63
N ALA A 214 19.82 6.99 3.30
CA ALA A 214 20.91 6.25 2.65
C ALA A 214 22.28 6.89 2.90
N VAL A 215 22.33 8.20 3.15
CA VAL A 215 23.56 8.95 3.47
C VAL A 215 23.37 9.73 4.78
N PRO A 216 24.27 9.58 5.76
CA PRO A 216 24.08 10.13 7.10
C PRO A 216 24.19 11.67 7.16
N CYS A 217 25.17 12.26 6.48
CA CYS A 217 25.42 13.71 6.51
C CYS A 217 25.26 14.33 5.13
N ILE A 218 24.30 15.25 5.00
CA ILE A 218 24.02 16.01 3.77
C ILE A 218 23.96 17.49 4.16
N ASN A 219 24.68 18.35 3.42
CA ASN A 219 24.75 19.80 3.73
C ASN A 219 25.19 20.13 5.16
N GLY A 220 25.94 19.23 5.83
CA GLY A 220 26.35 19.44 7.23
C GLY A 220 25.24 19.19 8.26
N GLU A 221 24.07 18.70 7.85
CA GLU A 221 22.98 18.35 8.76
C GLU A 221 22.89 16.82 8.96
N PRO A 222 22.73 16.35 10.21
CA PRO A 222 22.53 14.93 10.49
C PRO A 222 21.13 14.50 10.11
N ARG A 223 21.02 13.42 9.32
CA ARG A 223 19.73 12.80 8.99
C ARG A 223 19.36 11.79 10.07
N SER A 224 18.84 12.27 11.20
CA SER A 224 18.53 11.40 12.34
C SER A 224 17.40 10.40 12.05
N LEU A 225 17.54 9.20 12.62
CA LEU A 225 16.50 8.16 12.66
C LEU A 225 15.36 8.51 13.64
N ASP A 226 15.59 9.46 14.55
CA ASP A 226 14.66 9.84 15.63
C ASP A 226 13.59 10.88 15.24
N SER A 227 13.58 11.32 13.99
CA SER A 227 12.48 12.18 13.52
C SER A 227 11.18 11.37 13.49
N PRO A 228 10.06 11.88 14.03
CA PRO A 228 8.78 11.17 13.98
C PRO A 228 8.35 11.01 12.52
N ARG A 229 8.43 9.77 12.01
CA ARG A 229 8.12 9.42 10.62
C ARG A 229 6.89 8.52 10.61
N LEU A 230 6.01 8.75 9.64
CA LEU A 230 4.87 7.87 9.41
C LEU A 230 5.39 6.52 8.88
N PRO A 231 5.02 5.38 9.51
CA PRO A 231 5.43 4.08 9.01
C PRO A 231 4.83 3.86 7.62
N LEU A 232 5.61 3.32 6.69
CA LEU A 232 5.19 3.07 5.31
C LEU A 232 3.84 2.36 5.14
N PRO A 233 3.49 1.32 5.92
CA PRO A 233 2.21 0.67 5.74
C PRO A 233 1.04 1.59 6.12
N ALA A 234 1.21 2.48 7.10
CA ALA A 234 0.20 3.47 7.43
C ALA A 234 0.03 4.48 6.29
N LEU A 235 1.11 4.93 5.67
CA LEU A 235 1.06 5.83 4.51
C LEU A 235 0.32 5.18 3.33
N GLY A 236 0.61 3.91 3.02
CA GLY A 236 -0.06 3.15 1.97
C GLY A 236 -1.57 3.02 2.21
N LEU A 237 -1.97 2.62 3.41
CA LEU A 237 -3.38 2.51 3.79
C LEU A 237 -4.09 3.87 3.76
N LEU A 238 -3.45 4.95 4.22
CA LEU A 238 -4.00 6.30 4.15
C LEU A 238 -4.24 6.76 2.70
N LEU A 239 -3.30 6.47 1.80
CA LEU A 239 -3.43 6.82 0.38
C LEU A 239 -4.57 6.03 -0.27
N GLN A 240 -4.62 4.72 -0.07
CA GLN A 240 -5.67 3.86 -0.62
C GLN A 240 -7.06 4.23 -0.07
N THR A 241 -7.19 4.45 1.24
CA THR A 241 -8.46 4.87 1.86
C THR A 241 -8.88 6.26 1.39
N GLY A 242 -7.94 7.20 1.24
CA GLY A 242 -8.20 8.53 0.69
C GLY A 242 -8.76 8.48 -0.72
N VAL A 243 -8.17 7.66 -1.61
CA VAL A 243 -8.66 7.44 -2.98
C VAL A 243 -10.06 6.83 -2.96
N ALA A 244 -10.28 5.78 -2.16
CA ALA A 244 -11.59 5.13 -2.06
C ALA A 244 -12.67 6.09 -1.53
N ALA A 245 -12.35 6.88 -0.51
CA ALA A 245 -13.25 7.87 0.06
C ALA A 245 -13.60 8.98 -0.95
N ALA A 246 -12.61 9.50 -1.69
CA ALA A 246 -12.84 10.48 -2.74
C ALA A 246 -13.76 9.94 -3.87
N LEU A 247 -13.52 8.69 -4.30
CA LEU A 247 -14.37 8.03 -5.30
C LEU A 247 -15.79 7.81 -4.78
N LEU A 248 -15.96 7.37 -3.53
CA LEU A 248 -17.28 7.17 -2.94
C LEU A 248 -18.03 8.49 -2.73
N ALA A 249 -17.33 9.56 -2.31
CA ALA A 249 -17.90 10.89 -2.14
C ALA A 249 -18.36 11.48 -3.48
N THR A 250 -17.56 11.35 -4.54
CA THR A 250 -17.93 11.78 -5.90
C THR A 250 -19.10 10.96 -6.44
N ALA A 251 -19.12 9.65 -6.20
CA ALA A 251 -20.25 8.79 -6.54
C ALA A 251 -21.54 9.20 -5.83
N ALA A 252 -21.46 9.49 -4.53
CA ALA A 252 -22.60 9.94 -3.73
C ALA A 252 -23.12 11.31 -4.20
N ALA A 253 -22.21 12.26 -4.46
CA ALA A 253 -22.56 13.57 -5.00
C ALA A 253 -23.22 13.48 -6.38
N ALA A 254 -22.69 12.63 -7.27
CA ALA A 254 -23.27 12.38 -8.58
C ALA A 254 -24.65 11.71 -8.50
N ALA A 255 -24.87 10.82 -7.54
CA ALA A 255 -26.18 10.20 -7.30
C ALA A 255 -27.22 11.23 -6.82
N ARG A 256 -26.86 12.12 -5.87
CA ARG A 256 -27.74 13.20 -5.38
C ARG A 256 -28.18 14.14 -6.50
N ARG A 257 -27.26 14.54 -7.39
CA ARG A 257 -27.58 15.42 -8.53
C ARG A 257 -28.57 14.79 -9.53
N ARG A 258 -28.63 13.46 -9.62
CA ARG A 258 -29.55 12.75 -10.53
C ARG A 258 -30.98 12.66 -9.96
N ASN A 259 -31.15 12.77 -8.64
CA ASN A 259 -32.45 12.67 -7.96
C ASN A 259 -32.73 13.92 -7.10
N PRO A 260 -33.10 15.06 -7.71
CA PRO A 260 -33.35 16.31 -6.97
C PRO A 260 -34.69 16.35 -6.19
N ILE A 261 -35.55 15.33 -6.27
CA ILE A 261 -36.98 15.40 -5.86
C ILE A 261 -37.25 14.85 -4.44
N GLN A 262 -36.31 14.93 -3.50
CA GLN A 262 -36.57 14.55 -2.08
C GLN A 262 -36.15 15.63 -1.08
N GLY A 263 -36.30 16.89 -1.48
CA GLY A 263 -36.05 18.05 -0.62
C GLY A 263 -36.94 19.21 -1.02
N ALA A 264 -38.25 19.05 -0.88
CA ALA A 264 -39.25 20.10 -0.78
C ALA A 264 -40.33 19.63 0.20
#